data_AF-A0A840IIK1-F1
#
_entry.id   AF-A0A840IIK1-F1
#
_cell.length_a   1.000
_cell.length_b   1.000
_cell.length_c   1.000
_cell.angle_alpha   90.00
_cell.angle_beta   90.00
_cell.angle_gamma   90.00
#
_symmetry.space_group_name_H-M   'P 1'
#
loop_
_entity.id
_entity.type
_entity.pdbx_description
1 polymer ?
#
loop_
_entity_poly.entity_id
_entity_poly.type
_entity_poly.pdbx_seq_one_letter_code
_entity_poly.pdbx_strand_id
1 'polypeptide(L)'
;MLDGLADTITASLITYDGRELFRPRDSTFSIYADRVAPTYEAMRIDRQRAIGEIVDAAFAQGGWALYAGHKLIEETCGLDCREPRYLELLDAALGFLHDRECSGMCLNAPERERWIETNGSMASFWDLDGSAIPPPGSEPPVAELEIGESRLIARLEEREDSNLVFAERSTDGGLAAVIDSVWSDDDPRRSRTVWKTAGDLPSVLRAVADGLPGVPYWASDELRPYLPVRRSR
;
A
#
# COMPACT_ATOMS: atom_id res chain seq x y z
N MET A 1 28.37 3.01 17.42
CA MET A 1 27.49 1.92 16.92
C MET A 1 26.14 2.45 16.43
N LEU A 2 25.75 3.69 16.76
CA LEU A 2 24.54 4.35 16.24
C LEU A 2 24.85 5.40 15.15
N ASP A 3 26.11 5.80 14.98
CA ASP A 3 26.55 6.65 13.86
C ASP A 3 26.32 5.90 12.54
N GLY A 4 25.31 6.31 11.77
CA GLY A 4 24.94 5.71 10.48
C GLY A 4 23.45 5.37 10.32
N LEU A 5 22.63 5.46 11.38
CA LEU A 5 21.18 5.25 11.27
C LEU A 5 20.52 6.34 10.40
N ALA A 6 20.93 7.59 10.59
CA ALA A 6 20.50 8.73 9.78
C ALA A 6 20.88 8.57 8.30
N ASP A 7 22.08 8.04 8.02
CA ASP A 7 22.58 7.75 6.65
C ASP A 7 21.80 6.61 5.99
N THR A 8 21.32 5.65 6.78
CA THR A 8 20.46 4.55 6.32
C THR A 8 19.09 5.08 5.88
N ILE A 9 18.55 6.07 6.59
CA ILE A 9 17.25 6.70 6.27
C ILE A 9 17.33 7.60 5.03
N THR A 10 18.44 8.32 4.86
CA THR A 10 18.57 9.37 3.84
C THR A 10 18.85 8.87 2.43
N ALA A 11 19.69 7.86 2.26
CA ALA A 11 20.13 7.42 0.93
C ALA A 11 19.56 6.07 0.50
N SER A 12 19.25 5.19 1.46
CA SER A 12 18.97 3.77 1.18
C SER A 12 17.49 3.40 1.31
N LEU A 13 16.72 4.18 2.07
CA LEU A 13 15.28 4.00 2.19
C LEU A 13 14.53 4.79 1.12
N ILE A 14 14.97 5.98 0.74
CA ILE A 14 14.20 6.80 -0.22
C ILE A 14 14.32 6.22 -1.64
N THR A 15 15.49 5.70 -2.02
CA THR A 15 15.74 5.18 -3.37
C THR A 15 16.49 3.85 -3.40
N TYR A 16 16.06 2.93 -4.28
CA TYR A 16 16.80 1.72 -4.66
C TYR A 16 16.98 1.74 -6.16
N ASP A 17 18.23 1.63 -6.61
CA ASP A 17 18.58 1.65 -8.04
C ASP A 17 18.00 2.86 -8.81
N GLY A 18 18.01 4.03 -8.17
CA GLY A 18 17.49 5.28 -8.76
C GLY A 18 15.96 5.44 -8.72
N ARG A 19 15.21 4.54 -8.07
CA ARG A 19 13.74 4.57 -7.95
C ARG A 19 13.26 4.82 -6.53
N GLU A 20 12.20 5.60 -6.35
CA GLU A 20 11.61 5.87 -5.03
C GLU A 20 10.99 4.59 -4.43
N LEU A 21 11.58 4.05 -3.36
CA LEU A 21 11.19 2.78 -2.73
C LEU A 21 9.84 2.82 -2.00
N PHE A 22 9.38 4.02 -1.64
CA PHE A 22 8.22 4.21 -0.77
C PHE A 22 6.99 4.74 -1.47
N ARG A 23 6.90 4.63 -2.80
CA ARG A 23 5.59 4.77 -3.45
C ARG A 23 4.71 3.63 -2.95
N PRO A 24 3.60 3.90 -2.23
CA PRO A 24 2.73 2.85 -1.73
C PRO A 24 2.12 1.99 -2.86
N ARG A 25 2.19 2.47 -4.11
CA ARG A 25 1.80 1.73 -5.31
C ARG A 25 2.81 0.67 -5.77
N ASP A 26 4.09 0.83 -5.44
CA ASP A 26 5.20 0.06 -6.05
C ASP A 26 5.94 -0.85 -5.04
N SER A 27 5.77 -0.62 -3.73
CA SER A 27 6.47 -1.38 -2.69
C SER A 27 5.57 -2.48 -2.11
N THR A 28 5.91 -3.73 -2.33
CA THR A 28 5.39 -4.86 -1.54
C THR A 28 6.07 -4.88 -0.17
N PHE A 29 5.63 -3.99 0.73
CA PHE A 29 5.51 -4.18 2.18
C PHE A 29 6.69 -4.75 3.00
N SER A 30 7.95 -4.60 2.59
CA SER A 30 9.06 -4.88 3.52
C SER A 30 10.25 -3.99 3.20
N ILE A 31 10.71 -3.25 4.21
CA ILE A 31 12.06 -2.68 4.18
C ILE A 31 13.00 -3.87 4.10
N TYR A 32 13.87 -3.90 3.08
CA TYR A 32 14.79 -5.03 2.88
C TYR A 32 15.50 -5.42 4.18
N ALA A 33 15.50 -6.71 4.49
CA ALA A 33 15.91 -7.25 5.78
C ALA A 33 17.34 -6.85 6.21
N ASP A 34 18.23 -6.64 5.24
CA ASP A 34 19.60 -6.15 5.45
C ASP A 34 19.65 -4.71 5.98
N ARG A 35 18.63 -3.89 5.69
CA ARG A 35 18.49 -2.51 6.19
C ARG A 35 17.78 -2.41 7.52
N VAL A 36 16.95 -3.40 7.86
CA VAL A 36 16.25 -3.45 9.16
C VAL A 36 17.16 -4.03 10.26
N ALA A 37 18.08 -4.95 9.93
CA ALA A 37 18.92 -5.64 10.91
C ALA A 37 19.73 -4.71 11.85
N PRO A 38 20.40 -3.64 11.38
CA PRO A 38 21.08 -2.70 12.27
C PRO A 38 20.10 -1.95 13.19
N THR A 39 18.91 -1.65 12.66
CA THR A 39 17.84 -0.97 13.41
C THR A 39 17.28 -1.87 14.51
N TYR A 40 17.09 -3.17 14.26
CA TYR A 40 16.68 -4.14 15.29
C TYR A 40 17.66 -4.16 16.47
N GLU A 41 18.97 -4.18 16.19
CA GLU A 41 19.98 -4.20 17.25
C GLU A 41 20.01 -2.88 18.04
N ALA A 42 19.91 -1.75 17.36
CA ALA A 42 19.79 -0.44 18.00
C ALA A 42 18.54 -0.34 18.90
N MET A 43 17.38 -0.77 18.40
CA MET A 43 16.12 -0.82 19.14
C MET A 43 16.17 -1.77 20.34
N ARG A 44 16.90 -2.88 20.24
CA ARG A 44 17.12 -3.84 21.32
C ARG A 44 17.96 -3.25 22.45
N ILE A 45 18.95 -2.42 22.12
CA ILE A 45 19.87 -1.80 23.09
C ILE A 45 19.20 -0.63 23.82
N ASP A 46 18.64 0.32 23.06
CA ASP A 46 18.01 1.53 23.59
C ASP A 46 16.91 2.01 22.63
N ARG A 47 15.71 1.44 22.81
CA ARG A 47 14.55 1.70 21.95
C ARG A 47 14.19 3.18 21.87
N GLN A 48 14.15 3.87 23.02
CA GLN A 48 13.69 5.26 23.07
C GLN A 48 14.65 6.17 22.32
N ARG A 49 15.96 5.96 22.52
CA ARG A 49 16.98 6.70 21.78
C ARG A 49 16.94 6.39 20.28
N ALA A 50 16.84 5.12 19.91
CA ALA A 50 16.79 4.70 18.50
C ALA A 50 15.56 5.29 17.78
N ILE A 51 14.38 5.25 18.39
CA ILE A 51 13.18 5.94 17.87
C ILE A 51 13.45 7.42 17.69
N GLY A 52 14.03 8.08 18.70
CA GLY A 52 14.38 9.49 18.63
C GLY A 52 15.28 9.84 17.44
N GLU A 53 16.33 9.06 17.22
CA GLU A 53 17.28 9.25 16.11
C GLU A 53 16.61 9.03 14.74
N ILE A 54 15.71 8.04 14.61
CA ILE A 54 14.92 7.84 13.37
C ILE A 54 14.02 9.04 13.11
N VAL A 55 13.29 9.49 14.14
CA VAL A 55 12.36 10.62 14.06
C VAL A 55 13.11 11.88 13.65
N ASP A 56 14.23 12.19 14.31
CA ASP A 56 15.05 13.38 13.99
C ASP A 56 15.57 13.34 12.55
N ALA A 57 16.06 12.18 12.09
CA ALA A 57 16.54 12.02 10.72
C ALA A 57 15.42 12.15 9.68
N ALA A 58 14.24 11.55 9.94
CA ALA A 58 13.10 11.62 9.05
C ALA A 58 12.57 13.06 8.91
N PHE A 59 12.44 13.79 10.02
CA PHE A 59 12.03 15.20 10.00
C PHE A 59 13.04 16.12 9.32
N ALA A 60 14.34 15.88 9.51
CA ALA A 60 15.38 16.67 8.85
C ALA A 60 15.31 16.60 7.32
N GLN A 61 14.81 15.49 6.77
CA GLN A 61 14.69 15.27 5.33
C GLN A 61 13.30 15.61 4.78
N GLY A 62 12.25 15.30 5.55
CA GLY A 62 10.87 15.46 5.10
C GLY A 62 10.48 14.50 3.96
N GLY A 63 9.34 14.77 3.34
CA GLY A 63 8.85 14.01 2.20
C GLY A 63 8.71 12.51 2.48
N TRP A 64 9.17 11.68 1.54
CA TRP A 64 9.14 10.21 1.67
C TRP A 64 9.94 9.67 2.85
N ALA A 65 10.93 10.42 3.38
CA ALA A 65 11.68 10.01 4.55
C ALA A 65 10.80 9.89 5.81
N LEU A 66 9.73 10.69 5.88
CA LEU A 66 8.75 10.61 6.97
C LEU A 66 8.05 9.25 6.98
N TYR A 67 7.53 8.83 5.82
CA TYR A 67 6.86 7.54 5.69
C TYR A 67 7.83 6.36 5.85
N ALA A 68 9.04 6.48 5.31
CA ALA A 68 10.08 5.46 5.49
C ALA A 68 10.47 5.26 6.97
N GLY A 69 10.66 6.35 7.71
CA GLY A 69 10.96 6.30 9.14
C GLY A 69 9.83 5.66 9.95
N HIS A 70 8.58 5.99 9.63
CA HIS A 70 7.40 5.34 10.20
C HIS A 70 7.40 3.83 9.95
N LYS A 71 7.53 3.37 8.68
CA LYS A 71 7.56 1.93 8.36
C LYS A 71 8.70 1.20 9.06
N LEU A 72 9.86 1.84 9.20
CA LEU A 72 11.01 1.25 9.91
C LEU A 72 10.74 1.04 11.40
N ILE A 73 10.09 2.01 12.05
CA ILE A 73 9.67 1.85 13.44
C ILE A 73 8.58 0.79 13.52
N GLU A 74 7.55 0.81 12.67
CA GLU A 74 6.47 -0.19 12.65
C GLU A 74 7.02 -1.63 12.54
N GLU A 75 7.94 -1.88 11.60
CA GLU A 75 8.54 -3.21 11.36
C GLU A 75 9.37 -3.71 12.56
N THR A 76 10.01 -2.79 13.28
CA THR A 76 10.90 -3.13 14.41
C THR A 76 10.18 -3.19 15.75
N CYS A 77 9.16 -2.36 15.92
CA CYS A 77 8.48 -2.11 17.18
C CYS A 77 7.08 -2.74 17.25
N GLY A 78 6.52 -3.15 16.12
CA GLY A 78 5.14 -3.61 16.00
C GLY A 78 4.13 -2.48 15.75
N LEU A 79 2.94 -2.89 15.31
CA LEU A 79 1.79 -2.01 15.01
C LEU A 79 1.23 -1.29 16.27
N ASP A 80 1.56 -1.77 17.46
CA ASP A 80 1.08 -1.27 18.75
C ASP A 80 2.04 -0.28 19.42
N CYS A 81 3.10 0.14 18.73
CA CYS A 81 4.00 1.17 19.23
C CYS A 81 3.25 2.50 19.46
N ARG A 82 3.31 3.05 20.68
CA ARG A 82 2.64 4.32 21.06
C ARG A 82 3.60 5.36 21.63
N GLU A 83 4.89 5.23 21.33
CA GLU A 83 5.89 6.20 21.78
C GLU A 83 5.58 7.61 21.24
N PRO A 84 5.54 8.67 22.08
CA PRO A 84 5.07 10.00 21.66
C PRO A 84 5.80 10.57 20.44
N ARG A 85 7.14 10.43 20.39
CA ARG A 85 7.94 10.88 19.24
C ARG A 85 7.62 10.13 17.95
N TYR A 86 7.28 8.85 18.06
CA TYR A 86 6.85 8.05 16.91
C TYR A 86 5.47 8.50 16.43
N LEU A 87 4.53 8.79 17.33
CA LEU A 87 3.21 9.29 16.95
C LEU A 87 3.28 10.63 16.21
N GLU A 88 4.19 11.52 16.62
CA GLU A 88 4.47 12.78 15.89
C GLU A 88 4.97 12.52 14.45
N LEU A 89 5.88 11.55 14.28
CA LEU A 89 6.36 11.15 12.96
C LEU A 89 5.25 10.52 12.12
N LEU A 90 4.42 9.65 12.71
CA LEU A 90 3.31 9.01 12.03
C LEU A 90 2.30 10.06 11.54
N ASP A 91 1.95 11.05 12.36
CA ASP A 91 1.05 12.14 11.95
C ASP A 91 1.64 12.93 10.77
N ALA A 92 2.93 13.25 10.82
CA ALA A 92 3.63 13.93 9.73
C ALA A 92 3.70 13.09 8.45
N ALA A 93 3.93 11.78 8.57
CA ALA A 93 3.96 10.85 7.45
C ALA A 93 2.59 10.72 6.78
N LEU A 94 1.51 10.59 7.57
CA LEU A 94 0.15 10.53 7.04
C LEU A 94 -0.26 11.85 6.38
N GLY A 95 0.08 13.00 6.97
CA GLY A 95 -0.13 14.30 6.36
C GLY A 95 0.59 14.44 5.02
N PHE A 96 1.85 13.99 4.94
CA PHE A 96 2.59 13.94 3.68
C PHE A 96 1.93 13.05 2.62
N LEU A 97 1.47 11.84 3.00
CA LEU A 97 0.76 10.95 2.08
C LEU A 97 -0.54 11.58 1.57
N HIS A 98 -1.28 12.24 2.45
CA HIS A 98 -2.49 12.98 2.11
C HIS A 98 -2.23 14.10 1.11
N ASP A 99 -1.22 14.95 1.37
CA ASP A 99 -0.81 16.05 0.48
C ASP A 99 -0.34 15.54 -0.90
N ARG A 100 0.13 14.29 -0.97
CA ARG A 100 0.53 13.61 -2.21
C ARG A 100 -0.61 12.87 -2.90
N GLU A 101 -1.86 13.04 -2.43
CA GLU A 101 -3.05 12.36 -2.94
C GLU A 101 -2.88 10.83 -2.96
N CYS A 102 -2.12 10.29 -1.98
CA CYS A 102 -2.07 8.86 -1.79
C CYS A 102 -3.45 8.40 -1.34
N SER A 103 -3.96 7.35 -1.97
CA SER A 103 -5.24 6.76 -1.59
C SER A 103 -5.17 6.24 -0.16
N GLY A 104 -6.24 6.42 0.61
CA GLY A 104 -6.36 5.84 1.94
C GLY A 104 -6.32 4.30 1.95
N MET A 105 -6.41 3.63 0.79
CA MET A 105 -6.30 2.16 0.68
C MET A 105 -4.85 1.72 0.90
N CYS A 106 -3.89 2.64 0.70
CA CYS A 106 -2.50 2.43 1.06
C CYS A 106 -2.28 2.31 2.57
N LEU A 107 -3.22 2.80 3.38
CA LEU A 107 -3.07 2.82 4.83
C LEU A 107 -3.49 1.49 5.43
N ASN A 108 -2.68 0.93 6.33
CA ASN A 108 -3.07 -0.17 7.19
C ASN A 108 -4.10 0.25 8.25
N ALA A 109 -4.66 -0.70 9.00
CA ALA A 109 -5.71 -0.39 9.98
C ALA A 109 -5.25 0.61 11.07
N PRO A 110 -4.09 0.43 11.73
CA PRO A 110 -3.55 1.41 12.68
C PRO A 110 -3.35 2.82 12.12
N GLU A 111 -2.84 2.95 10.89
CA GLU A 111 -2.65 4.23 10.20
C GLU A 111 -4.00 4.95 9.98
N ARG A 112 -5.03 4.21 9.57
CA ARG A 112 -6.40 4.75 9.43
C ARG A 112 -6.99 5.19 10.76
N GLU A 113 -6.83 4.39 11.81
CA GLU A 113 -7.28 4.74 13.16
C GLU A 113 -6.60 6.02 13.65
N ARG A 114 -5.27 6.13 13.44
CA ARG A 114 -4.52 7.33 13.82
C ARG A 114 -4.99 8.56 13.06
N TRP A 115 -5.25 8.43 11.76
CA TRP A 115 -5.79 9.55 10.98
C TRP A 115 -7.16 10.00 11.50
N ILE A 116 -8.07 9.07 11.80
CA ILE A 116 -9.37 9.38 12.38
C ILE A 116 -9.22 10.08 13.74
N GLU A 117 -8.27 9.62 14.58
CA GLU A 117 -8.00 10.22 15.88
C GLU A 117 -7.58 11.69 15.76
N THR A 118 -6.75 12.03 14.77
CA THR A 118 -6.16 13.38 14.63
C THR A 118 -6.95 14.31 13.71
N ASN A 119 -7.68 13.76 12.74
CA ASN A 119 -8.41 14.52 11.71
C ASN A 119 -9.94 14.30 11.75
N GLY A 120 -10.43 13.46 12.66
CA GLY A 120 -11.84 13.20 12.92
C GLY A 120 -12.54 12.25 11.93
N SER A 121 -12.05 12.14 10.69
CA SER A 121 -12.64 11.27 9.67
C SER A 121 -11.63 10.89 8.60
N MET A 122 -11.81 9.70 8.02
CA MET A 122 -11.11 9.31 6.80
C MET A 122 -11.57 10.11 5.57
N ALA A 123 -12.74 10.74 5.61
CA ALA A 123 -13.32 11.44 4.45
C ALA A 123 -12.44 12.56 3.89
N SER A 124 -11.52 13.13 4.69
CA SER A 124 -10.54 14.10 4.19
C SER A 124 -9.37 13.43 3.48
N PHE A 125 -9.00 12.20 3.87
CA PHE A 125 -7.92 11.44 3.26
C PHE A 125 -8.30 10.89 1.88
N TRP A 126 -9.58 10.71 1.68
CA TRP A 126 -10.14 10.17 0.46
C TRP A 126 -10.84 11.27 -0.32
N ASP A 127 -10.44 11.50 -1.58
CA ASP A 127 -11.34 12.10 -2.56
C ASP A 127 -12.44 11.10 -2.94
N LEU A 128 -13.25 10.70 -1.95
CA LEU A 128 -14.40 9.84 -2.21
C LEU A 128 -15.34 10.61 -3.12
N ASP A 129 -15.84 9.96 -4.16
CA ASP A 129 -16.88 10.54 -4.99
C ASP A 129 -18.25 10.63 -4.27
N GLY A 130 -18.30 10.17 -3.00
CA GLY A 130 -19.48 10.08 -2.17
C GLY A 130 -20.26 8.77 -2.36
N SER A 131 -19.82 7.88 -3.25
CA SER A 131 -20.46 6.58 -3.46
C SER A 131 -20.13 5.63 -2.31
N ALA A 132 -21.16 5.10 -1.65
CA ALA A 132 -20.97 4.03 -0.69
C ALA A 132 -20.60 2.74 -1.41
N ILE A 133 -19.58 2.03 -0.93
CA ILE A 133 -19.31 0.65 -1.37
C ILE A 133 -20.57 -0.18 -1.04
N PRO A 134 -21.13 -0.94 -2.00
CA PRO A 134 -22.27 -1.81 -1.72
C PRO A 134 -21.97 -2.72 -0.52
N PRO A 135 -22.87 -2.90 0.45
CA PRO A 135 -22.67 -3.91 1.49
C PRO A 135 -22.67 -5.33 0.92
N PRO A 136 -22.02 -6.30 1.61
CA PRO A 136 -22.09 -7.72 1.25
C PRO A 136 -23.53 -8.20 1.03
N GLY A 137 -23.79 -8.85 -0.11
CA GLY A 137 -25.11 -9.34 -0.51
C GLY A 137 -26.01 -8.31 -1.22
N SER A 138 -25.53 -7.08 -1.44
CA SER A 138 -26.24 -6.03 -2.19
C SER A 138 -25.45 -5.52 -3.40
N GLU A 139 -24.46 -6.30 -3.81
CA GLU A 139 -23.61 -6.00 -4.94
C GLU A 139 -24.43 -5.85 -6.24
N PRO A 140 -24.00 -4.97 -7.16
CA PRO A 140 -24.56 -4.96 -8.48
C PRO A 140 -24.31 -6.31 -9.17
N PRO A 141 -25.21 -6.74 -10.08
CA PRO A 141 -25.03 -7.97 -10.80
C PRO A 141 -23.75 -7.92 -11.65
N VAL A 142 -22.96 -8.98 -11.57
CA VAL A 142 -21.70 -9.16 -12.30
C VAL A 142 -21.87 -10.36 -13.22
N ALA A 143 -21.39 -10.27 -14.47
CA ALA A 143 -21.46 -11.42 -15.38
C ALA A 143 -20.53 -12.53 -14.87
N GLU A 144 -21.05 -13.76 -14.76
CA GLU A 144 -20.21 -14.90 -14.35
C GLU A 144 -19.04 -15.12 -15.31
N LEU A 145 -17.97 -15.73 -14.81
CA LEU A 145 -16.86 -16.23 -15.63
C LEU A 145 -17.13 -17.66 -16.08
N GLU A 146 -16.91 -17.95 -17.36
CA GLU A 146 -16.85 -19.32 -17.87
C GLU A 146 -15.62 -20.05 -17.30
N ILE A 147 -15.68 -21.38 -17.24
CA ILE A 147 -14.53 -22.18 -16.80
C ILE A 147 -13.35 -21.96 -17.77
N GLY A 148 -12.21 -21.54 -17.23
CA GLY A 148 -11.02 -21.18 -17.99
C GLY A 148 -11.00 -19.74 -18.50
N GLU A 149 -12.05 -18.94 -18.25
CA GLU A 149 -12.08 -17.53 -18.63
C GLU A 149 -11.12 -16.70 -17.76
N SER A 150 -10.47 -15.74 -18.40
CA SER A 150 -9.68 -14.68 -17.76
C SER A 150 -10.20 -13.33 -18.27
N ARG A 151 -10.64 -12.47 -17.34
CA ARG A 151 -11.24 -11.16 -17.63
C ARG A 151 -10.41 -10.05 -17.00
N LEU A 152 -9.96 -9.09 -17.80
CA LEU A 152 -9.24 -7.92 -17.30
C LEU A 152 -10.18 -7.03 -16.48
N ILE A 153 -9.83 -6.77 -15.22
CA ILE A 153 -10.65 -5.95 -14.31
C ILE A 153 -9.96 -4.65 -13.87
N ALA A 154 -8.62 -4.58 -13.94
CA ALA A 154 -7.89 -3.34 -13.70
C ALA A 154 -6.53 -3.25 -14.41
N ARG A 155 -6.08 -2.01 -14.66
CA ARG A 155 -4.69 -1.66 -15.00
C ARG A 155 -4.20 -0.62 -14.00
N LEU A 156 -3.09 -0.88 -13.31
CA LEU A 156 -2.67 -0.04 -12.18
C LEU A 156 -2.18 1.35 -12.61
N GLU A 157 -1.50 1.46 -13.75
CA GLU A 157 -0.87 2.69 -14.27
C GLU A 157 -1.17 2.91 -15.77
N GLU A 158 -0.90 4.10 -16.28
CA GLU A 158 -1.14 4.44 -17.69
C GLU A 158 -0.24 3.65 -18.66
N ARG A 159 0.99 3.37 -18.21
CA ARG A 159 2.06 2.80 -19.01
C ARG A 159 1.68 1.45 -19.62
N GLU A 160 2.26 1.13 -20.78
CA GLU A 160 2.01 -0.14 -21.48
C GLU A 160 2.50 -1.37 -20.70
N ASP A 161 3.58 -1.20 -19.93
CA ASP A 161 4.19 -2.24 -19.09
C ASP A 161 3.52 -2.37 -17.71
N SER A 162 2.44 -1.63 -17.46
CA SER A 162 1.75 -1.63 -16.17
C SER A 162 1.28 -3.04 -15.75
N ASN A 163 1.26 -3.24 -14.43
CA ASN A 163 0.64 -4.40 -13.81
C ASN A 163 -0.86 -4.45 -14.16
N LEU A 164 -1.29 -5.62 -14.62
CA LEU A 164 -2.67 -5.90 -14.96
C LEU A 164 -3.29 -6.81 -13.91
N VAL A 165 -4.57 -6.61 -13.62
CA VAL A 165 -5.33 -7.47 -12.70
C VAL A 165 -6.44 -8.14 -13.48
N PHE A 166 -6.45 -9.47 -13.45
CA PHE A 166 -7.46 -10.31 -14.07
C PHE A 166 -8.31 -10.99 -12.99
N ALA A 167 -9.61 -11.14 -13.24
CA ALA A 167 -10.42 -12.15 -12.58
C ALA A 167 -10.41 -13.42 -13.44
N GLU A 168 -10.12 -14.56 -12.83
CA GLU A 168 -10.01 -15.83 -13.53
C GLU A 168 -10.87 -16.90 -12.87
N ARG A 169 -11.40 -17.80 -13.69
CA ARG A 169 -12.01 -19.04 -13.23
C ARG A 169 -11.19 -20.23 -13.69
N SER A 170 -10.61 -20.96 -12.75
CA SER A 170 -9.79 -22.13 -13.03
C SER A 170 -10.64 -23.31 -13.54
N THR A 171 -9.98 -24.32 -14.10
CA THR A 171 -10.64 -25.51 -14.68
C THR A 171 -11.39 -26.36 -13.65
N ASP A 172 -11.01 -26.28 -12.38
CA ASP A 172 -11.70 -26.89 -11.24
C ASP A 172 -12.86 -26.03 -10.70
N GLY A 173 -13.11 -24.88 -11.33
CA GLY A 173 -14.21 -23.96 -11.01
C GLY A 173 -13.87 -22.89 -9.97
N GLY A 174 -12.65 -22.90 -9.41
CA GLY A 174 -12.19 -21.87 -8.46
C GLY A 174 -12.12 -20.48 -9.07
N LEU A 175 -12.33 -19.45 -8.25
CA LEU A 175 -12.27 -18.04 -8.66
C LEU A 175 -11.13 -17.32 -7.95
N ALA A 176 -10.35 -16.59 -8.75
CA ALA A 176 -9.18 -15.85 -8.25
C ALA A 176 -9.00 -14.52 -8.98
N ALA A 177 -8.42 -13.55 -8.28
CA ALA A 177 -7.76 -12.42 -8.91
C ALA A 177 -6.28 -12.77 -9.13
N VAL A 178 -5.78 -12.54 -10.34
CA VAL A 178 -4.39 -12.75 -10.73
C VAL A 178 -3.78 -11.41 -11.10
N ILE A 179 -2.63 -11.10 -10.51
CA ILE A 179 -1.79 -9.98 -10.96
C ILE A 179 -0.83 -10.51 -12.01
N ASP A 180 -0.83 -9.86 -13.17
CA ASP A 180 0.14 -10.02 -14.24
C ASP A 180 1.09 -8.82 -14.24
N SER A 181 2.23 -8.99 -13.59
CA SER A 181 3.23 -7.95 -13.38
C SER A 181 4.50 -8.23 -14.17
N VAL A 182 5.31 -7.19 -14.38
CA VAL A 182 6.70 -7.41 -14.75
C VAL A 182 7.43 -8.08 -13.58
N TRP A 183 8.30 -9.06 -13.85
CA TRP A 183 9.08 -9.77 -12.82
C TRP A 183 10.04 -8.82 -12.11
N SER A 184 10.86 -8.10 -12.88
CA SER A 184 11.65 -6.97 -12.41
C SER A 184 12.03 -6.07 -13.58
N ASP A 185 12.62 -4.91 -13.30
CA ASP A 185 13.08 -4.02 -14.36
C ASP A 185 14.25 -4.58 -15.18
N ASP A 186 15.10 -5.36 -14.52
CA ASP A 186 16.23 -6.05 -15.15
C ASP A 186 15.80 -7.31 -15.92
N ASP A 187 14.65 -7.87 -15.58
CA ASP A 187 14.06 -9.04 -16.23
C ASP A 187 12.59 -8.74 -16.56
N PRO A 188 12.32 -8.12 -17.73
CA PRO A 188 11.01 -7.61 -18.08
C PRO A 188 9.99 -8.72 -18.41
N ARG A 189 10.30 -9.98 -18.09
CA ARG A 189 9.38 -11.10 -18.26
C ARG A 189 8.16 -10.90 -17.38
N ARG A 190 6.99 -11.15 -17.94
CA ARG A 190 5.73 -11.14 -17.19
C ARG A 190 5.68 -12.31 -16.20
N SER A 191 5.20 -12.03 -15.00
CA SER A 191 4.97 -12.97 -13.91
C SER A 191 3.50 -12.91 -13.52
N ARG A 192 2.86 -14.07 -13.42
CA ARG A 192 1.46 -14.19 -13.02
C ARG A 192 1.38 -14.81 -11.65
N THR A 193 0.77 -14.10 -10.70
CA THR A 193 0.62 -14.57 -9.31
C THR A 193 -0.83 -14.46 -8.88
N VAL A 194 -1.34 -15.52 -8.26
CA VAL A 194 -2.64 -15.49 -7.59
C VAL A 194 -2.57 -14.52 -6.42
N TRP A 195 -3.41 -13.49 -6.46
CA TRP A 195 -3.40 -12.42 -5.48
C TRP A 195 -4.50 -12.58 -4.43
N LYS A 196 -5.73 -12.85 -4.87
CA LYS A 196 -6.92 -13.00 -4.02
C LYS A 196 -7.76 -14.18 -4.51
N THR A 197 -8.47 -14.84 -3.60
CA THR A 197 -9.43 -15.90 -3.93
C THR A 197 -10.72 -15.69 -3.16
N ALA A 198 -11.85 -16.11 -3.73
CA ALA A 198 -13.15 -16.09 -3.05
C ALA A 198 -14.10 -17.12 -3.67
N GLY A 199 -15.26 -17.32 -3.02
CA GLY A 199 -16.27 -18.28 -3.49
C GLY A 199 -17.08 -17.80 -4.70
N ASP A 200 -17.11 -16.49 -4.95
CA ASP A 200 -17.86 -15.86 -6.04
C ASP A 200 -17.13 -14.61 -6.57
N LEU A 201 -17.52 -14.18 -7.78
CA LEU A 201 -16.88 -13.07 -8.48
C LEU A 201 -17.09 -11.71 -7.77
N PRO A 202 -18.28 -11.35 -7.26
CA PRO A 202 -18.45 -10.14 -6.46
C PRO A 202 -17.50 -10.05 -5.25
N SER A 203 -17.28 -11.18 -4.56
CA SER A 203 -16.32 -11.25 -3.45
C SER A 203 -14.88 -11.11 -3.90
N VAL A 204 -14.51 -11.65 -5.08
CA VAL A 204 -13.19 -11.40 -5.69
C VAL A 204 -13.02 -9.91 -6.01
N LEU A 205 -13.99 -9.27 -6.65
CA LEU A 205 -13.93 -7.85 -7.01
C LEU A 205 -13.81 -6.95 -5.78
N ARG A 206 -14.56 -7.24 -4.72
CA ARG A 206 -14.42 -6.56 -3.43
C ARG A 206 -13.02 -6.73 -2.85
N ALA A 207 -12.52 -7.96 -2.79
CA ALA A 207 -11.19 -8.25 -2.25
C ALA A 207 -10.06 -7.59 -3.07
N VAL A 208 -10.26 -7.42 -4.38
CA VAL A 208 -9.37 -6.64 -5.25
C VAL A 208 -9.46 -5.16 -4.92
N ALA A 209 -10.65 -4.58 -4.85
CA ALA A 209 -10.82 -3.18 -4.51
C ALA A 209 -10.20 -2.84 -3.16
N ASP A 210 -10.44 -3.65 -2.13
CA ASP A 210 -9.85 -3.51 -0.80
C ASP A 210 -8.32 -3.68 -0.79
N GLY A 211 -7.77 -4.44 -1.74
CA GLY A 211 -6.34 -4.71 -1.84
C GLY A 211 -5.57 -3.72 -2.71
N LEU A 212 -6.24 -2.92 -3.53
CA LEU A 212 -5.58 -1.97 -4.41
C LEU A 212 -4.93 -0.85 -3.57
N PRO A 213 -3.70 -0.41 -3.90
CA PRO A 213 -3.09 0.71 -3.18
C PRO A 213 -3.82 2.03 -3.50
N GLY A 214 -4.33 2.20 -4.72
CA GLY A 214 -5.12 3.36 -5.09
C GLY A 214 -6.00 3.14 -6.30
N VAL A 215 -6.60 4.22 -6.80
CA VAL A 215 -7.44 4.15 -7.99
C VAL A 215 -6.57 3.73 -9.17
N PRO A 216 -6.87 2.58 -9.81
CA PRO A 216 -6.11 2.11 -10.95
C PRO A 216 -6.27 3.07 -12.13
N TYR A 217 -5.33 3.11 -13.07
CA TYR A 217 -5.44 3.85 -14.34
C TYR A 217 -6.55 3.33 -15.27
N TRP A 218 -7.03 2.12 -15.07
CA TRP A 218 -8.30 1.69 -15.64
C TRP A 218 -8.94 0.65 -14.72
N ALA A 219 -10.27 0.71 -14.58
CA ALA A 219 -11.06 -0.29 -13.88
C ALA A 219 -12.25 -0.64 -14.78
N SER A 220 -12.62 -1.93 -14.78
CA SER A 220 -13.86 -2.36 -15.43
C SER A 220 -15.07 -1.74 -14.73
N ASP A 221 -16.19 -1.64 -15.45
CA ASP A 221 -17.46 -1.17 -14.88
C ASP A 221 -17.97 -2.11 -13.77
N GLU A 222 -17.54 -3.39 -13.78
CA GLU A 222 -17.84 -4.35 -12.72
C GLU A 222 -17.04 -4.08 -11.44
N LEU A 223 -15.80 -3.59 -11.54
CA LEU A 223 -14.95 -3.26 -10.38
C LEU A 223 -15.26 -1.87 -9.80
N ARG A 224 -15.69 -0.92 -10.65
CA ARG A 224 -15.96 0.48 -10.27
C ARG A 224 -16.84 0.66 -9.02
N PRO A 225 -17.95 -0.09 -8.83
CA PRO A 225 -18.82 0.06 -7.65
C PRO A 225 -18.10 -0.15 -6.32
N TYR A 226 -16.97 -0.84 -6.32
CA TYR A 226 -16.18 -1.15 -5.13
C TYR A 226 -15.03 -0.16 -4.90
N LEU A 227 -14.82 0.79 -5.81
CA LEU A 227 -13.76 1.81 -5.74
C LEU A 227 -14.41 3.18 -5.49
N PRO A 228 -14.67 3.57 -4.24
CA PRO A 228 -15.46 4.76 -3.90
C PRO A 228 -14.65 6.06 -4.06
N VAL A 229 -13.71 6.14 -5.00
CA VAL A 229 -12.72 7.22 -5.07
C VAL A 229 -12.70 7.82 -6.47
N ARG A 230 -12.74 9.16 -6.59
CA ARG A 230 -12.49 9.81 -7.88
C ARG A 230 -11.01 9.69 -8.21
N ARG A 231 -10.69 9.53 -9.50
CA ARG A 231 -9.36 9.96 -9.94
C ARG A 231 -9.29 11.47 -9.78
N SER A 232 -8.26 11.97 -9.10
CA SER A 232 -7.86 13.36 -9.27
C SER A 232 -7.62 13.62 -10.77
N ARG A 233 -8.10 14.77 -11.23
CA ARG A 233 -8.00 15.19 -12.64
C ARG A 233 -6.62 15.70 -12.97
#